data_AF-A0A6L6JHB7-F1
#
_entry.id   AF-A0A6L6JHB7-F1
#
_cell.length_a   1.000
_cell.length_b   1.000
_cell.length_c   1.000
_cell.angle_alpha   90.00
_cell.angle_beta   90.00
_cell.angle_gamma   90.00
#
_symmetry.space_group_name_H-M   'P 1'
#
loop_
_entity.id
_entity.type
_entity.pdbx_description
1 polymer ?
#
loop_
_entity_poly.entity_id
_entity_poly.type
_entity_poly.pdbx_seq_one_letter_code
_entity_poly.pdbx_strand_id
1 'polypeptide(L)'
;MRVFLLGWSLAFACGLAWSASAQTETQVETAGTSFPFVEMGEGEPVLFIHGALANHRLWNSICDDAAANCRFLAMTMLFELASA
;
A
#
# COMPACT_ATOMS: atom_id res chain seq x y z
N MET A 1 -54.69 0.32 -17.47
CA MET A 1 -54.10 -0.63 -16.50
C MET A 1 -52.64 -0.81 -16.86
N ARG A 2 -51.73 -0.08 -16.21
CA ARG A 2 -50.93 -0.50 -15.03
C ARG A 2 -50.00 -1.67 -15.41
N VAL A 3 -48.81 -1.35 -15.92
CA VAL A 3 -47.54 -1.30 -15.16
C VAL A 3 -47.04 -2.71 -14.84
N PHE A 4 -45.97 -3.15 -15.52
CA PHE A 4 -44.93 -4.04 -14.99
C PHE A 4 -43.65 -3.88 -15.83
N LEU A 5 -43.11 -2.66 -15.80
CA LEU A 5 -41.66 -2.42 -15.87
C LEU A 5 -41.22 -2.11 -14.44
N LEU A 6 -39.96 -2.38 -14.10
CA LEU A 6 -39.28 -2.14 -12.80
C LEU A 6 -39.14 -3.40 -11.93
N GLY A 7 -38.18 -4.27 -12.28
CA GLY A 7 -37.79 -5.37 -11.39
C GLY A 7 -36.31 -5.76 -11.47
N TRP A 8 -35.46 -4.96 -12.13
CA TRP A 8 -34.05 -5.30 -12.39
C TRP A 8 -33.10 -4.10 -12.17
N SER A 9 -33.38 -3.27 -11.17
CA SER A 9 -32.54 -2.08 -10.88
C SER A 9 -31.95 -2.07 -9.46
N LEU A 10 -32.01 -3.18 -8.73
CA LEU A 10 -31.57 -3.22 -7.32
C LEU A 10 -30.36 -4.13 -7.05
N ALA A 11 -29.50 -4.37 -8.05
CA ALA A 11 -28.37 -5.32 -7.90
C ALA A 11 -26.97 -4.79 -8.25
N PHE A 12 -26.77 -3.50 -8.57
CA PHE A 12 -25.47 -3.06 -9.13
C PHE A 12 -24.79 -1.86 -8.46
N ALA A 13 -25.33 -1.32 -7.36
CA ALA A 13 -24.73 -0.12 -6.76
C ALA A 13 -23.76 -0.37 -5.59
N CYS A 14 -23.63 -1.62 -5.09
CA CYS A 14 -22.91 -1.90 -3.83
C CYS A 14 -21.72 -2.86 -3.99
N GLY A 15 -20.93 -2.72 -5.07
CA GLY A 15 -19.86 -3.69 -5.38
C GLY A 15 -18.48 -3.15 -5.72
N LEU A 16 -18.27 -1.84 -5.79
CA LEU A 16 -17.01 -1.26 -6.31
C LEU A 16 -16.34 -0.25 -5.36
N ALA A 17 -16.57 -0.35 -4.06
CA ALA A 17 -15.64 0.25 -3.10
C ALA A 17 -14.45 -0.71 -2.94
N TRP A 18 -13.64 -0.88 -3.99
CA TRP A 18 -12.29 -1.38 -3.83
C TRP A 18 -11.55 -0.26 -3.09
N SER A 19 -11.55 -0.32 -1.77
CA SER A 19 -10.70 0.56 -0.97
C SER A 19 -9.27 0.22 -1.39
N ALA A 20 -8.67 1.06 -2.23
CA ALA A 20 -7.22 1.11 -2.31
C ALA A 20 -6.73 1.27 -0.88
N SER A 21 -5.98 0.30 -0.36
CA SER A 21 -5.44 0.42 0.98
C SER A 21 -4.59 1.68 0.99
N ALA A 22 -5.02 2.68 1.77
CA ALA A 22 -4.25 3.89 1.92
C ALA A 22 -2.97 3.50 2.67
N GLN A 23 -1.88 3.35 1.94
CA GLN A 23 -0.56 3.14 2.52
C GLN A 23 -0.34 4.22 3.57
N THR A 24 -0.22 3.80 4.83
CA THR A 24 0.07 4.74 5.91
C THR A 24 1.57 5.01 5.88
N GLU A 25 1.95 6.02 5.10
CA GLU A 25 3.32 6.53 5.07
C GLU A 25 3.58 7.28 6.37
N THR A 26 4.46 6.73 7.20
CA THR A 26 4.90 7.31 8.47
C THR A 26 6.36 7.75 8.33
N GLN A 27 6.71 8.88 8.93
CA GLN A 27 8.10 9.27 9.05
C GLN A 27 8.71 8.58 10.27
N VAL A 28 9.81 7.86 10.07
CA VAL A 28 10.54 7.19 11.15
C VAL A 28 11.90 7.84 11.30
N GLU A 29 12.25 8.20 12.54
CA GLU A 29 13.56 8.72 12.90
C GLU A 29 14.40 7.62 13.54
N THR A 30 15.59 7.38 13.01
CA THR A 30 16.58 6.47 13.61
C THR A 30 17.99 7.01 13.39
N ALA A 31 18.87 6.86 14.37
CA ALA A 31 20.25 7.33 14.29
C ALA A 31 20.40 8.79 13.78
N GLY A 32 19.48 9.68 14.18
CA GLY A 32 19.46 11.10 13.77
C GLY A 32 19.02 11.34 12.32
N THR A 33 18.42 10.34 11.68
CA THR A 33 18.00 10.40 10.28
C THR A 33 16.51 10.07 10.17
N SER A 34 15.75 10.91 9.48
CA SER A 34 14.32 10.71 9.22
C SER A 34 14.10 10.21 7.80
N PHE A 35 13.30 9.15 7.64
CA PHE A 35 12.97 8.57 6.34
C PHE A 35 11.52 8.05 6.30
N PRO A 36 10.91 8.00 5.10
CA PRO A 36 9.57 7.47 4.94
C PRO A 36 9.54 5.96 5.09
N PHE A 37 8.53 5.48 5.80
CA PHE A 37 8.28 4.09 6.13
C PHE A 37 6.80 3.78 5.92
N VAL A 38 6.50 2.64 5.30
CA VAL A 38 5.14 2.16 5.08
C VAL A 38 4.98 0.84 5.83
N GLU A 39 3.90 0.73 6.60
CA GLU A 39 3.51 -0.49 7.31
C GLU A 39 2.05 -0.83 7.01
N MET A 40 1.79 -2.10 6.71
CA MET A 40 0.47 -2.63 6.39
C MET A 40 0.32 -4.08 6.84
N GLY A 41 -0.91 -4.49 7.13
CA GLY A 41 -1.22 -5.88 7.49
C GLY A 41 -0.72 -6.27 8.88
N GLU A 42 -0.80 -7.57 9.17
CA GLU A 42 -0.44 -8.16 10.45
C GLU A 42 0.29 -9.50 10.23
N GLY A 43 0.91 -10.05 11.29
CA GLY A 43 1.65 -11.32 11.23
C GLY A 43 3.16 -11.15 11.16
N GLU A 44 3.85 -12.12 10.54
CA GLU A 44 5.32 -12.12 10.44
C GLU A 44 5.81 -10.92 9.63
N PRO A 45 6.76 -10.11 10.15
CA PRO A 45 7.26 -8.94 9.43
C PRO A 45 8.10 -9.31 8.20
N VAL A 46 7.80 -8.69 7.07
CA VAL A 46 8.60 -8.79 5.85
C VAL A 46 8.98 -7.38 5.40
N LEU A 47 10.29 -7.11 5.35
CA LEU A 47 10.84 -5.83 4.92
C LEU A 47 11.21 -5.85 3.44
N PHE A 48 10.59 -4.95 2.68
CA PHE A 48 10.81 -4.75 1.26
C PHE A 48 11.79 -3.58 1.04
N ILE A 49 12.93 -3.89 0.40
CA ILE A 49 14.01 -2.96 0.15
C ILE A 49 14.15 -2.77 -1.37
N HIS A 50 14.01 -1.54 -1.85
CA HIS A 50 14.16 -1.23 -3.27
C HIS A 50 15.63 -1.26 -3.74
N GLY A 51 15.87 -1.27 -5.05
CA GLY A 51 17.22 -1.14 -5.63
C GLY A 51 17.70 0.31 -5.73
N ALA A 52 18.79 0.53 -6.48
CA ALA A 52 19.29 1.89 -6.76
C ALA A 52 18.25 2.72 -7.55
N LEU A 53 18.24 4.04 -7.32
CA LEU A 53 17.38 5.02 -8.02
C LEU A 53 15.86 4.74 -7.90
N ALA A 54 15.43 4.14 -6.80
CA ALA A 54 14.03 3.86 -6.49
C ALA A 54 13.67 4.33 -5.06
N ASN A 55 12.42 4.16 -4.66
CA ASN A 55 11.92 4.40 -3.31
C ASN A 55 10.88 3.33 -2.94
N HIS A 56 10.30 3.40 -1.74
CA HIS A 56 9.31 2.43 -1.25
C HIS A 56 8.10 2.23 -2.19
N ARG A 57 7.77 3.21 -3.06
CA ARG A 57 6.61 3.14 -3.97
C ARG A 57 6.75 2.11 -5.08
N LEU A 58 7.95 1.55 -5.28
CA LEU A 58 8.19 0.44 -6.20
C LEU A 58 7.24 -0.75 -5.93
N TRP A 59 6.80 -0.90 -4.68
CA TRP A 59 5.99 -2.02 -4.22
C TRP A 59 4.48 -1.77 -4.27
N ASN A 60 4.02 -0.60 -4.75
CA ASN A 60 2.61 -0.23 -4.71
C ASN A 60 1.69 -1.19 -5.46
N SER A 61 2.19 -1.88 -6.50
CA SER A 61 1.39 -2.85 -7.25
C SER A 61 1.22 -4.19 -6.54
N ILE A 62 2.00 -4.48 -5.50
CA ILE A 62 1.98 -5.77 -4.79
C ILE A 62 1.71 -5.65 -3.29
N CYS A 63 1.65 -4.43 -2.74
CA CYS A 63 1.57 -4.23 -1.29
C CYS A 63 0.28 -4.78 -0.68
N ASP A 64 -0.84 -4.72 -1.40
CA ASP A 64 -2.13 -5.24 -0.92
C ASP A 64 -2.10 -6.77 -0.82
N ASP A 65 -1.61 -7.45 -1.85
CA ASP A 65 -1.46 -8.91 -1.87
C ASP A 65 -0.44 -9.39 -0.81
N ALA A 66 0.64 -8.64 -0.62
CA ALA A 66 1.63 -8.95 0.41
C ALA A 66 1.06 -8.76 1.81
N ALA A 67 0.37 -7.64 2.07
CA ALA A 67 -0.21 -7.32 3.38
C ALA A 67 -1.35 -8.27 3.79
N ALA A 68 -1.98 -8.95 2.83
CA ALA A 68 -2.95 -10.00 3.11
C ALA A 68 -2.31 -11.26 3.74
N ASN A 69 -0.99 -11.44 3.60
CA ASN A 69 -0.28 -12.65 4.00
C ASN A 69 0.82 -12.41 5.05
N CYS A 70 1.21 -11.15 5.29
CA CYS A 70 2.27 -10.80 6.23
C CYS A 70 2.12 -9.36 6.73
N ARG A 71 2.92 -8.99 7.74
CA ARG A 71 3.10 -7.59 8.12
C ARG A 71 4.09 -6.96 7.16
N PHE A 72 3.57 -6.31 6.12
CA PHE A 72 4.31 -5.66 5.07
C PHE A 72 5.00 -4.39 5.59
N LEU A 73 6.31 -4.28 5.38
CA LEU A 73 7.12 -3.12 5.73
C LEU A 73 7.89 -2.65 4.49
N ALA A 74 7.90 -1.36 4.17
CA ALA A 74 8.73 -0.81 3.09
C ALA A 74 9.36 0.53 3.50
N MET A 75 10.63 0.73 3.15
CA MET A 75 11.37 1.96 3.46
C MET A 75 12.03 2.54 2.20
N THR A 76 12.28 3.85 2.21
CA THR A 76 13.20 4.47 1.24
C THR A 76 14.61 4.46 1.82
N MET A 77 15.53 3.75 1.18
CA MET A 77 16.95 3.81 1.51
C MET A 77 17.53 5.16 1.15
N LEU A 78 18.31 5.71 2.06
CA LEU A 78 19.12 6.89 1.80
C LEU A 78 20.43 6.45 1.18
N PHE A 79 20.67 6.91 -0.04
CA PHE A 79 21.96 6.72 -0.69
C PHE A 79 22.82 7.94 -0.40
N GLU A 80 23.83 7.76 0.44
CA GLU A 80 24.97 8.67 0.42
C GLU A 80 25.78 8.30 -0.82
N LEU A 81 25.74 9.14 -1.85
CA LEU A 81 26.70 9.03 -2.94
C LEU A 81 28.06 9.25 -2.27
N ALA A 82 28.82 8.18 -2.07
CA ALA A 82 30.19 8.27 -1.60
C ALA A 82 30.88 9.35 -2.43
N SER A 83 31.20 10.47 -1.80
CA SER A 83 31.97 11.54 -2.41
C SER A 83 33.33 10.93 -2.77
N ALA A 84 33.49 10.57 -4.04
CA ALA A 84 34.74 10.15 -4.63
C ALA A 84 35.68 11.34 -4.82
#